data_AF-A0A6A5X492-F1
#
_entry.id   AF-A0A6A5X492-F1
#
_cell.length_a   1.000
_cell.length_b   1.000
_cell.length_c   1.000
_cell.angle_alpha   90.00
_cell.angle_beta   90.00
_cell.angle_gamma   90.00
#
_symmetry.space_group_name_H-M   'P 1'
#
loop_
_entity.id
_entity.type
_entity.pdbx_description
1 polymer ?
#
loop_
_entity_poly.entity_id
_entity_poly.type
_entity_poly.pdbx_seq_one_letter_code
_entity_poly.pdbx_strand_id
1 'polypeptide(L)'
;MRIFNIVNNTLSYLLPRPMLQSRDPGEAFGQVKIFNWCDEGFYVWSVGCRPIHGYKPNNLTQGLETIEDTRPDYLPPMKYFIEPFRMTCPKQYPSHGYCEVEDKVAGEGVSFKITRNNAPPMGQNITQFKYTLAQHLGEQSITLRYEISMLDCPYGSNGIHDDTATLEQHEAKLNACPGYNHGVRLRVDPPTDNCPEILCHGIKGDKCDKKYKPASFTCDRPFNKSLIMDLCVDRLLQAQQLLQMPSPSPQLTPTPTPTPTPTPEKPKETPSSKETPLPQPSSAKEPEPPASSNPPPPPPPPCPPNG
;
A
#
# COMPACT_ATOMS: atom_id res chain seq x y z
N MET A 1 50.26 -55.62 -3.21
CA MET A 1 50.95 -54.36 -2.90
C MET A 1 49.90 -53.25 -2.99
N ARG A 2 49.65 -52.57 -1.86
CA ARG A 2 48.76 -51.43 -1.57
C ARG A 2 47.25 -51.51 -1.89
N ILE A 3 46.56 -51.98 -0.85
CA ILE A 3 45.23 -51.59 -0.36
C ILE A 3 45.21 -50.10 0.03
N PHE A 4 44.12 -49.37 -0.25
CA PHE A 4 43.60 -48.32 0.62
C PHE A 4 42.06 -48.30 0.59
N ASN A 5 41.51 -48.10 1.79
CA ASN A 5 40.13 -48.28 2.21
C ASN A 5 39.19 -47.11 1.86
N ILE A 6 37.92 -47.49 1.67
CA ILE A 6 36.65 -46.85 2.08
C ILE A 6 36.80 -45.71 3.10
N VAL A 7 36.21 -44.53 2.86
CA VAL A 7 35.30 -43.82 3.80
C VAL A 7 34.33 -42.87 3.04
N ASN A 8 33.03 -43.15 3.18
CA ASN A 8 31.83 -42.29 3.18
C ASN A 8 31.92 -40.81 2.74
N ASN A 9 31.05 -40.42 1.79
CA ASN A 9 30.13 -39.29 2.05
C ASN A 9 28.88 -39.33 1.13
N THR A 10 28.12 -40.42 1.24
CA THR A 10 26.76 -40.54 0.70
C THR A 10 25.76 -40.29 1.83
N LEU A 11 25.69 -39.06 2.38
CA LEU A 11 24.65 -38.69 3.36
C LEU A 11 24.63 -37.17 3.60
N SER A 12 23.97 -36.41 2.73
CA SER A 12 23.52 -35.04 3.07
C SER A 12 22.21 -34.60 2.41
N TYR A 13 21.51 -35.48 1.69
CA TYR A 13 20.22 -35.16 1.03
C TYR A 13 18.99 -35.79 1.72
N LEU A 14 19.14 -36.34 2.92
CA LEU A 14 18.05 -36.93 3.71
C LEU A 14 17.96 -36.36 5.13
N LEU A 15 18.24 -35.07 5.30
CA LEU A 15 17.57 -34.36 6.38
C LEU A 15 16.21 -33.91 5.82
N PRO A 16 15.06 -34.36 6.37
CA PRO A 16 13.82 -33.66 6.10
C PRO A 16 14.10 -32.20 6.46
N ARG A 17 14.03 -31.30 5.47
CA ARG A 17 13.96 -29.87 5.76
C ARG A 17 12.85 -29.76 6.81
N PRO A 18 13.08 -29.14 7.98
CA PRO A 18 12.00 -28.94 8.92
C PRO A 18 10.95 -28.09 8.20
N MET A 19 9.93 -28.78 7.69
CA MET A 19 8.66 -28.25 7.23
C MET A 19 7.91 -27.79 8.47
N LEU A 20 8.45 -26.81 9.19
CA LEU A 20 7.60 -25.88 9.90
C LEU A 20 7.56 -24.61 9.06
N GLN A 21 6.74 -24.68 8.01
CA GLN A 21 5.91 -23.58 7.55
C GLN A 21 5.03 -23.08 8.72
N SER A 22 5.62 -22.63 9.82
CA SER A 22 4.86 -21.89 10.81
C SER A 22 4.51 -20.57 10.14
N ARG A 23 3.24 -20.43 9.77
CA ARG A 23 2.61 -19.17 9.42
C ARG A 23 3.14 -18.08 10.36
N ASP A 24 3.52 -16.91 9.83
CA ASP A 24 3.99 -15.81 10.67
C ASP A 24 2.92 -15.54 11.76
N PRO A 25 3.28 -15.63 13.06
CA PRO A 25 2.30 -15.53 14.13
C PRO A 25 1.69 -14.13 14.23
N GLY A 26 2.27 -13.14 13.52
CA GLY A 26 1.73 -11.79 13.40
C GLY A 26 0.25 -11.77 13.00
N GLU A 27 -0.20 -12.71 12.15
CA GLU A 27 -1.60 -12.76 11.71
C GLU A 27 -2.59 -12.95 12.87
N ALA A 28 -2.19 -13.64 13.94
CA ALA A 28 -3.02 -13.82 15.12
C ALA A 28 -3.33 -12.50 15.85
N PHE A 29 -2.55 -11.44 15.58
CA PHE A 29 -2.71 -10.11 16.17
C PHE A 29 -3.50 -9.16 15.28
N GLY A 30 -3.87 -9.57 14.06
CA GLY A 30 -4.69 -8.78 13.14
C GLY A 30 -4.00 -8.53 11.79
N GLN A 31 -4.23 -7.35 11.24
CA GLN A 31 -3.80 -6.99 9.89
C GLN A 31 -3.61 -5.48 9.73
N VAL A 32 -2.84 -5.11 8.71
CA VAL A 32 -2.76 -3.74 8.18
C VAL A 32 -3.71 -3.62 6.99
N LYS A 33 -4.47 -2.52 6.95
CA LYS A 33 -5.26 -2.12 5.78
C LYS A 33 -4.80 -0.74 5.31
N ILE A 34 -4.60 -0.57 4.01
CA ILE A 34 -4.26 0.71 3.40
C ILE A 34 -5.39 1.07 2.43
N PHE A 35 -6.19 2.08 2.77
CA PHE A 35 -7.27 2.60 1.92
C PHE A 35 -6.73 3.76 1.09
N ASN A 36 -6.98 3.70 -0.21
CA ASN A 36 -6.68 4.77 -1.14
C ASN A 36 -7.94 5.57 -1.43
N TRP A 37 -8.11 6.72 -0.78
CA TRP A 37 -9.22 7.65 -1.06
C TRP A 37 -8.87 8.68 -2.15
N CYS A 38 -7.69 8.57 -2.76
CA CYS A 38 -7.28 9.39 -3.88
C CYS A 38 -8.01 8.97 -5.16
N ASP A 39 -7.99 9.84 -6.17
CA ASP A 39 -8.51 9.58 -7.53
C ASP A 39 -7.49 8.91 -8.46
N GLU A 40 -6.23 8.80 -8.03
CA GLU A 40 -5.18 8.04 -8.70
C GLU A 40 -4.84 6.73 -7.98
N GLY A 41 -4.27 5.78 -8.71
CA GLY A 41 -3.81 4.50 -8.15
C GLY A 41 -2.34 4.56 -7.76
N PHE A 42 -1.95 3.71 -6.82
CA PHE A 42 -0.56 3.60 -6.34
C PHE A 42 -0.04 2.17 -6.45
N TYR A 43 1.25 2.02 -6.28
CA TYR A 43 1.92 0.74 -6.04
C TYR A 43 2.39 0.70 -4.58
N VAL A 44 2.16 -0.42 -3.93
CA VAL A 44 2.51 -0.67 -2.53
C VAL A 44 3.49 -1.84 -2.46
N TRP A 45 4.61 -1.66 -1.78
CA TRP A 45 5.53 -2.75 -1.43
C TRP A 45 5.53 -2.94 0.07
N SER A 46 5.43 -4.19 0.53
CA SER A 46 5.63 -4.56 1.93
C SER A 46 7.05 -5.13 2.10
N VAL A 47 7.95 -4.31 2.64
CA VAL A 47 9.38 -4.58 2.76
C VAL A 47 9.74 -4.93 4.21
N GLY A 48 10.66 -5.87 4.38
CA GLY A 48 11.40 -6.03 5.63
C GLY A 48 10.74 -6.94 6.66
N CYS A 49 9.98 -7.95 6.22
CA CYS A 49 9.09 -8.68 7.14
C CYS A 49 9.10 -10.19 7.02
N ARG A 50 10.01 -10.80 6.26
CA ARG A 50 9.85 -12.20 5.85
C ARG A 50 10.75 -13.20 6.56
N PRO A 51 10.16 -14.23 7.19
CA PRO A 51 10.83 -15.51 7.45
C PRO A 51 10.44 -16.60 6.42
N ILE A 52 11.47 -17.12 5.73
CA ILE A 52 11.65 -18.47 5.11
C ILE A 52 10.57 -18.91 4.09
N HIS A 53 10.70 -18.56 2.80
CA HIS A 53 11.38 -19.40 1.78
C HIS A 53 12.21 -18.63 0.72
N GLY A 54 12.47 -17.34 0.89
CA GLY A 54 13.52 -16.67 0.11
C GLY A 54 14.90 -17.02 0.65
N TYR A 55 15.77 -17.61 -0.18
CA TYR A 55 17.21 -17.60 0.08
C TYR A 55 17.65 -16.14 0.13
N LYS A 56 18.08 -15.65 1.30
CA LYS A 56 18.87 -14.42 1.37
C LYS A 56 20.26 -14.80 0.86
N PRO A 57 20.71 -14.36 -0.32
CA PRO A 57 22.04 -14.69 -0.77
C PRO A 57 23.04 -14.17 0.25
N ASN A 58 23.80 -15.10 0.86
CA ASN A 58 24.95 -14.79 1.73
C ASN A 58 26.05 -14.00 1.00
N ASN A 59 25.87 -13.76 -0.30
CA ASN A 59 26.63 -12.79 -1.08
C ASN A 59 26.05 -11.38 -0.79
N LEU A 60 26.79 -10.64 0.04
CA LEU A 60 26.56 -9.28 0.55
C LEU A 60 26.32 -8.17 -0.50
N THR A 61 26.17 -8.48 -1.79
CA THR A 61 25.86 -7.47 -2.83
C THR A 61 24.37 -7.26 -3.09
N GLN A 62 23.47 -8.18 -2.68
CA GLN A 62 22.03 -8.11 -3.00
C GLN A 62 21.12 -7.72 -1.82
N GLY A 63 21.69 -7.35 -0.67
CA GLY A 63 20.90 -6.93 0.50
C GLY A 63 20.17 -8.06 1.22
N LEU A 64 19.39 -7.71 2.25
CA LEU A 64 18.64 -8.64 3.10
C LEU A 64 17.21 -8.93 2.59
N GLU A 65 16.90 -8.46 1.38
CA GLU A 65 15.57 -8.49 0.77
C GLU A 65 15.27 -9.85 0.12
N THR A 66 13.98 -10.19 -0.01
CA THR A 66 13.49 -11.36 -0.75
C THR A 66 12.84 -10.92 -2.06
N ILE A 67 12.68 -11.83 -3.04
CA ILE A 67 12.10 -11.46 -4.34
C ILE A 67 10.72 -10.83 -4.19
N GLU A 68 9.88 -11.36 -3.31
CA GLU A 68 8.57 -10.77 -3.16
C GLU A 68 8.62 -9.43 -2.37
N ASP A 69 9.70 -9.05 -1.65
CA ASP A 69 9.84 -7.70 -1.06
C ASP A 69 10.00 -6.66 -2.18
N THR A 70 10.44 -7.10 -3.35
CA THR A 70 10.58 -6.29 -4.56
C THR A 70 9.32 -6.27 -5.42
N ARG A 71 8.29 -7.06 -5.08
CA ARG A 71 7.04 -7.14 -5.85
C ARG A 71 6.04 -6.08 -5.37
N PRO A 72 5.67 -5.09 -6.22
CA PRO A 72 4.59 -4.18 -5.91
C PRO A 72 3.23 -4.84 -6.07
N ASP A 73 2.30 -4.45 -5.21
CA ASP A 73 0.87 -4.63 -5.40
C ASP A 73 0.25 -3.31 -5.88
N TYR A 74 -0.57 -3.35 -6.94
CA TYR A 74 -1.30 -2.17 -7.40
C TYR A 74 -2.51 -1.92 -6.50
N LEU A 75 -2.63 -0.70 -6.00
CA LEU A 75 -3.70 -0.18 -5.16
C LEU A 75 -4.53 0.83 -5.97
N PRO A 76 -5.65 0.43 -6.59
CA PRO A 76 -6.47 1.32 -7.40
C PRO A 76 -7.09 2.47 -6.58
N PRO A 77 -7.58 3.54 -7.25
CA PRO A 77 -8.40 4.56 -6.61
C PRO A 77 -9.60 3.96 -5.89
N MET A 78 -9.95 4.48 -4.72
CA MET A 78 -11.12 4.08 -3.93
C MET A 78 -11.15 2.58 -3.56
N LYS A 79 -9.98 1.94 -3.50
CA LYS A 79 -9.79 0.55 -3.08
C LYS A 79 -8.89 0.47 -1.86
N TYR A 80 -8.72 -0.75 -1.35
CA TYR A 80 -7.83 -1.01 -0.24
C TYR A 80 -6.90 -2.17 -0.53
N PHE A 81 -5.71 -2.08 0.07
CA PHE A 81 -4.76 -3.16 0.21
C PHE A 81 -4.88 -3.73 1.64
N ILE A 82 -4.65 -5.04 1.80
CA ILE A 82 -4.72 -5.71 3.09
C ILE A 82 -3.60 -6.73 3.21
N GLU A 83 -2.95 -6.72 4.37
CA GLU A 83 -1.91 -7.69 4.69
C GLU A 83 -2.03 -8.10 6.16
N PRO A 84 -2.01 -9.40 6.48
CA PRO A 84 -1.92 -9.83 7.88
C PRO A 84 -0.66 -9.26 8.50
N PHE A 85 -0.74 -8.97 9.80
CA PHE A 85 0.43 -8.52 10.52
C PHE A 85 1.57 -9.53 10.43
N ARG A 86 2.79 -9.03 10.50
CA ARG A 86 4.02 -9.82 10.50
C ARG A 86 4.81 -9.46 11.74
N MET A 87 5.23 -10.46 12.49
CA MET A 87 5.97 -10.28 13.72
C MET A 87 7.44 -10.01 13.40
N THR A 88 7.98 -8.88 13.83
CA THR A 88 9.31 -8.42 13.42
C THR A 88 10.42 -9.05 14.26
N CYS A 89 10.12 -9.49 15.49
CA CYS A 89 11.08 -10.13 16.38
C CYS A 89 10.39 -11.22 17.23
N PRO A 90 10.29 -12.48 16.76
CA PRO A 90 9.94 -13.61 17.62
C PRO A 90 11.07 -13.82 18.64
N LYS A 91 10.98 -13.27 19.85
CA LYS A 91 11.91 -13.70 20.90
C LYS A 91 11.64 -15.17 21.24
N GLN A 92 12.41 -16.08 20.65
CA GLN A 92 12.31 -17.51 20.96
C GLN A 92 12.93 -17.87 22.32
N TYR A 93 13.80 -17.00 22.88
CA TYR A 93 14.56 -17.29 24.09
C TYR A 93 14.61 -16.10 25.08
N PRO A 94 14.38 -16.33 26.39
CA PRO A 94 14.37 -15.28 27.42
C PRO A 94 15.74 -14.66 27.71
N SER A 95 16.84 -15.22 27.20
CA SER A 95 18.20 -14.69 27.39
C SER A 95 18.63 -13.68 26.32
N HIS A 96 17.89 -13.56 25.20
CA HIS A 96 18.28 -12.68 24.12
C HIS A 96 17.60 -11.31 24.23
N GLY A 97 18.40 -10.25 24.16
CA GLY A 97 17.95 -8.88 23.96
C GLY A 97 17.19 -8.73 22.63
N TYR A 98 17.03 -7.51 22.15
CA TYR A 98 16.60 -7.27 20.76
C TYR A 98 17.32 -8.22 19.80
N CYS A 99 16.58 -8.94 18.95
CA CYS A 99 17.14 -10.03 18.16
C CYS A 99 17.65 -9.52 16.81
N GLU A 100 18.81 -8.86 16.82
CA GLU A 100 19.41 -8.26 15.63
C GLU A 100 19.62 -9.25 14.47
N VAL A 101 19.93 -10.52 14.79
CA VAL A 101 20.16 -11.60 13.80
C VAL A 101 18.86 -12.07 13.12
N GLU A 102 17.74 -12.01 13.84
CA GLU A 102 16.40 -12.35 13.33
C GLU A 102 15.63 -11.10 12.88
N ASP A 103 16.22 -9.92 13.10
CA ASP A 103 15.61 -8.68 12.70
C ASP A 103 15.56 -8.60 11.18
N LYS A 104 14.36 -8.31 10.70
CA LYS A 104 14.01 -8.50 9.31
C LYS A 104 14.49 -7.31 8.45
N VAL A 105 14.80 -6.18 9.10
CA VAL A 105 15.67 -5.07 8.67
C VAL A 105 16.17 -4.40 9.95
N ALA A 106 17.49 -4.36 10.19
CA ALA A 106 18.11 -3.87 11.44
C ALA A 106 17.49 -2.58 12.03
N GLY A 107 16.49 -2.74 12.88
CA GLY A 107 15.83 -1.71 13.68
C GLY A 107 14.58 -1.11 13.05
N GLU A 108 14.18 -1.52 11.85
CA GLU A 108 13.22 -0.76 11.03
C GLU A 108 11.81 -1.35 10.95
N GLY A 109 11.61 -2.59 11.41
CA GLY A 109 10.31 -3.25 11.35
C GLY A 109 9.81 -3.53 9.93
N VAL A 110 8.49 -3.64 9.77
CA VAL A 110 7.82 -3.75 8.47
C VAL A 110 7.62 -2.37 7.89
N SER A 111 7.97 -2.19 6.61
CA SER A 111 7.84 -0.91 5.91
C SER A 111 7.00 -1.07 4.65
N PHE A 112 5.87 -0.37 4.60
CA PHE A 112 5.10 -0.16 3.39
C PHE A 112 5.65 1.04 2.64
N LYS A 113 6.12 0.80 1.42
CA LYS A 113 6.57 1.83 0.48
C LYS A 113 5.44 2.07 -0.52
N ILE A 114 5.00 3.32 -0.66
CA ILE A 114 3.88 3.69 -1.54
C ILE A 114 4.41 4.67 -2.59
N THR A 115 4.28 4.33 -3.88
CA THR A 115 4.67 5.23 -4.98
C THR A 115 3.74 5.15 -6.19
N ARG A 116 3.87 6.10 -7.13
CA ARG A 116 3.13 6.12 -8.40
C ARG A 116 3.73 5.20 -9.47
N ASN A 117 5.00 4.84 -9.34
CA ASN A 117 5.76 4.13 -10.38
C ASN A 117 6.13 2.73 -9.92
N ASN A 118 5.95 1.71 -10.75
CA ASN A 118 6.29 0.31 -10.44
C ASN A 118 7.72 -0.12 -10.85
N ALA A 119 8.52 0.79 -11.41
CA ALA A 119 9.83 0.48 -11.99
C ALA A 119 10.99 0.56 -10.97
N PRO A 120 11.94 -0.39 -10.95
CA PRO A 120 13.19 -0.29 -10.20
C PRO A 120 14.18 0.74 -10.78
N PRO A 121 15.15 1.25 -9.99
CA PRO A 121 15.29 1.05 -8.54
C PRO A 121 14.10 1.66 -7.81
N MET A 122 13.70 1.05 -6.70
CA MET A 122 12.51 1.44 -5.93
C MET A 122 12.40 2.96 -5.80
N GLY A 123 11.46 3.50 -6.58
CA GLY A 123 10.73 4.74 -6.41
C GLY A 123 11.51 5.99 -6.00
N GLN A 124 11.57 6.94 -6.91
CA GLN A 124 11.60 8.34 -6.49
C GLN A 124 10.26 8.68 -5.83
N ASN A 125 10.26 9.54 -4.81
CA ASN A 125 9.05 10.06 -4.16
C ASN A 125 8.20 8.96 -3.50
N ILE A 126 8.68 8.42 -2.38
CA ILE A 126 8.00 7.35 -1.66
C ILE A 126 7.40 7.87 -0.36
N THR A 127 6.08 7.67 -0.21
CA THR A 127 5.45 7.73 1.11
C THR A 127 5.74 6.43 1.83
N GLN A 128 6.26 6.51 3.06
CA GLN A 128 6.61 5.33 3.85
C GLN A 128 5.74 5.23 5.10
N PHE A 129 5.22 4.03 5.34
CA PHE A 129 4.52 3.68 6.56
C PHE A 129 5.20 2.46 7.19
N LYS A 130 5.73 2.60 8.41
CA LYS A 130 6.43 1.57 9.15
C LYS A 130 5.59 1.06 10.33
N TYR A 131 5.70 -0.23 10.64
CA TYR A 131 5.20 -0.76 11.91
C TYR A 131 6.10 -1.87 12.46
N THR A 132 6.07 -2.04 13.77
CA THR A 132 6.80 -3.07 14.51
C THR A 132 5.86 -3.69 15.52
N LEU A 133 5.64 -5.00 15.40
CA LEU A 133 5.00 -5.80 16.45
C LEU A 133 6.09 -6.47 17.26
N ALA A 134 6.30 -5.99 18.48
CA ALA A 134 7.37 -6.42 19.36
C ALA A 134 6.82 -6.97 20.67
N GLN A 135 7.44 -8.06 21.14
CA GLN A 135 7.24 -8.56 22.49
C GLN A 135 8.42 -8.10 23.36
N HIS A 136 8.14 -7.36 24.44
CA HIS A 136 9.17 -6.92 25.38
C HIS A 136 9.67 -8.08 26.25
N LEU A 137 10.92 -7.99 26.71
CA LEU A 137 11.52 -9.07 27.50
C LEU A 137 10.83 -9.19 28.87
N GLY A 138 10.34 -10.38 29.21
CA GLY A 138 9.60 -10.62 30.45
C GLY A 138 8.13 -10.23 30.40
N GLU A 139 7.65 -9.70 29.26
CA GLU A 139 6.24 -9.41 29.04
C GLU A 139 5.60 -10.46 28.12
N GLN A 140 4.39 -10.89 28.45
CA GLN A 140 3.58 -11.74 27.55
C GLN A 140 2.83 -10.92 26.50
N SER A 141 2.78 -9.59 26.67
CA SER A 141 2.07 -8.68 25.78
C SER A 141 2.91 -8.29 24.56
N ILE A 142 2.25 -8.23 23.40
CA ILE A 142 2.81 -7.66 22.18
C ILE A 142 2.39 -6.20 22.07
N THR A 143 3.36 -5.31 21.95
CA THR A 143 3.12 -3.88 21.69
C THR A 143 3.24 -3.61 20.19
N LEU A 144 2.37 -2.74 19.69
CA LEU A 144 2.46 -2.20 18.34
C LEU A 144 3.13 -0.84 18.39
N ARG A 145 4.19 -0.69 17.60
CA ARG A 145 4.78 0.61 17.25
C ARG A 145 4.55 0.87 15.79
N TYR A 146 4.28 2.10 15.42
CA TYR A 146 4.01 2.45 14.04
C TYR A 146 4.36 3.90 13.77
N GLU A 147 4.67 4.15 12.50
CA GLU A 147 5.33 5.35 12.08
C GLU A 147 4.91 5.70 10.66
N ILE A 148 4.71 6.98 10.38
CA ILE A 148 4.60 7.49 9.02
C ILE A 148 5.71 8.49 8.74
N SER A 149 6.31 8.39 7.56
CA SER A 149 7.37 9.29 7.14
C SER A 149 7.31 9.61 5.65
N MET A 150 7.78 10.82 5.34
CA MET A 150 7.96 11.32 3.98
C MET A 150 9.45 11.39 3.62
N LEU A 151 10.32 10.65 4.33
CA LEU A 151 11.77 10.81 4.23
C LEU A 151 12.30 10.69 2.79
N ASP A 152 11.68 9.83 1.98
CA ASP A 152 12.05 9.57 0.60
C ASP A 152 11.28 10.45 -0.42
N CYS A 153 10.75 11.60 0.03
CA CYS A 153 10.03 12.59 -0.79
C CYS A 153 10.59 14.02 -0.67
N PRO A 154 10.77 14.74 -1.79
CA PRO A 154 11.00 14.16 -3.10
C PRO A 154 12.36 13.44 -3.11
N TYR A 155 12.52 12.40 -3.93
CA TYR A 155 13.82 11.75 -4.04
C TYR A 155 14.86 12.69 -4.66
N GLY A 156 16.08 12.68 -4.14
CA GLY A 156 17.16 13.52 -4.65
C GLY A 156 17.11 14.98 -4.21
N SER A 157 16.28 15.33 -3.21
CA SER A 157 16.38 16.61 -2.51
C SER A 157 17.61 16.63 -1.60
N ASN A 158 18.80 16.66 -2.20
CA ASN A 158 20.07 16.70 -1.49
C ASN A 158 20.06 17.84 -0.47
N GLY A 159 19.99 17.51 0.82
CA GLY A 159 20.10 18.45 1.93
C GLY A 159 18.82 19.16 2.38
N ILE A 160 17.64 18.82 1.83
CA ILE A 160 16.37 19.31 2.39
C ILE A 160 15.93 18.33 3.48
N HIS A 161 16.16 18.71 4.73
CA HIS A 161 15.66 17.99 5.89
C HIS A 161 14.33 18.60 6.36
N ASP A 162 13.47 17.79 6.98
CA ASP A 162 12.12 18.21 7.38
C ASP A 162 12.14 19.41 8.36
N ASP A 163 13.17 19.54 9.20
CA ASP A 163 13.39 20.67 10.11
C ASP A 163 13.77 21.99 9.43
N THR A 164 14.47 21.91 8.31
CA THR A 164 15.07 23.04 7.61
C THR A 164 14.31 23.41 6.35
N ALA A 165 13.37 22.57 5.93
CA ALA A 165 12.53 22.81 4.78
C ALA A 165 11.79 24.16 4.91
N THR A 166 11.90 25.02 3.90
CA THR A 166 11.02 26.18 3.74
C THR A 166 9.57 25.72 3.55
N LEU A 167 8.60 26.63 3.64
CA LEU A 167 7.20 26.28 3.35
C LEU A 167 7.06 25.71 1.93
N GLU A 168 7.69 26.35 0.95
CA GLU A 168 7.70 25.90 -0.45
C GLU A 168 8.34 24.51 -0.61
N GLN A 169 9.43 24.22 0.09
CA GLN A 169 10.06 22.90 0.07
C GLN A 169 9.16 21.83 0.72
N HIS A 170 8.47 22.19 1.80
CA HIS A 170 7.50 21.30 2.44
C HIS A 170 6.31 21.02 1.51
N GLU A 171 5.76 22.03 0.84
CA GLU A 171 4.71 21.85 -0.17
C GLU A 171 5.17 21.00 -1.36
N ALA A 172 6.38 21.22 -1.86
CA ALA A 172 6.97 20.41 -2.92
C ALA A 172 7.11 18.93 -2.48
N LYS A 173 7.49 18.71 -1.21
CA LYS A 173 7.58 17.39 -0.60
C LYS A 173 6.22 16.70 -0.49
N LEU A 174 5.19 17.40 0.00
CA LEU A 174 3.82 16.90 0.08
C LEU A 174 3.27 16.52 -1.31
N ASN A 175 3.49 17.38 -2.31
CA ASN A 175 3.05 17.14 -3.68
C ASN A 175 3.76 15.94 -4.31
N ALA A 176 5.05 15.77 -4.02
CA ALA A 176 5.81 14.62 -4.47
C ALA A 176 5.32 13.32 -3.82
N CYS A 177 4.97 13.35 -2.53
CA CYS A 177 4.64 12.18 -1.73
C CYS A 177 3.27 11.55 -2.05
N PRO A 178 3.23 10.37 -2.69
CA PRO A 178 1.98 9.75 -3.15
C PRO A 178 1.04 9.40 -1.99
N GLY A 179 -0.22 9.80 -2.11
CA GLY A 179 -1.25 9.56 -1.09
C GLY A 179 -1.12 10.36 0.21
N TYR A 180 -0.04 11.14 0.38
CA TYR A 180 0.12 12.05 1.52
C TYR A 180 -0.51 13.42 1.26
N ASN A 181 -0.49 13.86 0.00
CA ASN A 181 -1.25 15.04 -0.42
C ASN A 181 -2.74 14.82 -0.12
N HIS A 182 -3.41 15.82 0.48
CA HIS A 182 -4.76 15.71 1.08
C HIS A 182 -4.84 14.86 2.36
N GLY A 183 -3.71 14.69 3.03
CA GLY A 183 -3.61 14.14 4.36
C GLY A 183 -3.61 12.62 4.46
N VAL A 184 -3.09 12.12 5.58
CA VAL A 184 -3.05 10.71 5.92
C VAL A 184 -3.61 10.50 7.31
N ARG A 185 -4.38 9.44 7.51
CA ARG A 185 -4.85 9.03 8.82
C ARG A 185 -4.41 7.62 9.16
N LEU A 186 -3.88 7.41 10.36
CA LEU A 186 -3.61 6.10 10.93
C LEU A 186 -4.50 5.89 12.14
N ARG A 187 -5.24 4.79 12.17
CA ARG A 187 -6.18 4.47 13.24
C ARG A 187 -6.29 2.97 13.45
N VAL A 188 -6.82 2.59 14.59
CA VAL A 188 -7.04 1.19 14.94
C VAL A 188 -8.52 0.84 14.79
N ASP A 189 -8.80 -0.38 14.32
CA ASP A 189 -10.15 -0.90 14.15
C ASP A 189 -10.31 -2.27 14.86
N PRO A 190 -11.23 -2.38 15.83
CA PRO A 190 -12.08 -1.31 16.36
C PRO A 190 -11.29 -0.24 17.16
N PRO A 191 -11.79 1.00 17.26
CA PRO A 191 -11.11 2.07 18.00
C PRO A 191 -10.75 1.68 19.44
N THR A 192 -9.71 2.31 19.98
CA THR A 192 -9.27 2.13 21.36
C THR A 192 -8.54 3.37 21.86
N ASP A 193 -8.70 3.63 23.14
CA ASP A 193 -7.90 4.56 23.95
C ASP A 193 -6.42 4.17 24.06
N ASN A 194 -6.08 2.92 23.73
CA ASN A 194 -4.72 2.39 23.85
C ASN A 194 -3.75 2.83 22.74
N CYS A 195 -4.29 3.24 21.60
CA CYS A 195 -3.51 3.54 20.42
C CYS A 195 -4.04 4.84 19.85
N PRO A 196 -3.29 5.95 19.92
CA PRO A 196 -3.78 7.24 19.46
C PRO A 196 -4.07 7.20 17.95
N GLU A 197 -5.18 7.80 17.53
CA GLU A 197 -5.35 8.11 16.11
C GLU A 197 -4.36 9.21 15.69
N ILE A 198 -3.76 9.03 14.53
CA ILE A 198 -2.88 10.02 13.91
C ILE A 198 -3.62 10.56 12.69
N LEU A 199 -3.74 11.88 12.61
CA LEU A 199 -4.20 12.57 11.44
C LEU A 199 -3.13 13.58 11.05
N CYS A 200 -2.59 13.41 9.86
CA CYS A 200 -1.63 14.30 9.22
C CYS A 200 -2.38 15.07 8.14
N HIS A 201 -2.54 16.37 8.28
CA HIS A 201 -3.24 17.19 7.28
C HIS A 201 -2.37 17.61 6.10
N GLY A 202 -1.07 17.28 6.13
CA GLY A 202 -0.12 17.79 5.13
C GLY A 202 0.05 19.30 5.25
N ILE A 203 0.14 19.81 6.48
CA ILE A 203 0.40 21.22 6.76
C ILE A 203 1.70 21.32 7.56
N LYS A 204 2.56 22.26 7.19
CA LYS A 204 3.81 22.51 7.92
C LYS A 204 3.52 22.83 9.39
N GLY A 205 4.24 22.17 10.29
CA GLY A 205 4.08 22.28 11.74
C GLY A 205 2.99 21.41 12.35
N ASP A 206 2.30 20.58 11.55
CA ASP A 206 1.36 19.58 12.08
C ASP A 206 2.09 18.48 12.89
N LYS A 207 1.33 17.66 13.62
CA LYS A 207 1.84 16.55 14.44
C LYS A 207 2.76 15.59 13.69
N CYS A 208 2.60 15.52 12.36
CA CYS A 208 3.39 14.65 11.49
C CYS A 208 4.62 15.33 10.87
N ASP A 209 4.79 16.64 11.09
CA ASP A 209 5.91 17.45 10.60
C ASP A 209 6.93 17.75 11.73
N LYS A 210 6.99 16.87 12.76
CA LYS A 210 7.85 17.10 13.93
C LYS A 210 9.33 16.94 13.59
N LYS A 211 9.95 18.05 13.20
CA LYS A 211 11.36 18.47 13.19
C LYS A 211 12.45 17.42 12.93
N TYR A 212 12.51 16.25 13.54
CA TYR A 212 13.59 15.27 13.29
C TYR A 212 13.18 13.82 13.45
N LYS A 213 11.90 13.56 13.68
CA LYS A 213 11.45 12.20 13.91
C LYS A 213 10.21 11.96 13.07
N PRO A 214 10.21 10.87 12.32
CA PRO A 214 8.97 10.32 11.83
C PRO A 214 7.91 10.33 12.94
N ALA A 215 6.65 10.51 12.55
CA ALA A 215 5.57 10.52 13.51
C ALA A 215 5.40 9.09 14.04
N SER A 216 6.15 8.77 15.11
CA SER A 216 6.27 7.43 15.69
C SER A 216 5.43 7.33 16.95
N PHE A 217 4.63 6.28 17.03
CA PHE A 217 3.64 6.07 18.07
C PHE A 217 3.72 4.64 18.56
N THR A 218 3.37 4.45 19.83
CA THR A 218 3.33 3.14 20.49
C THR A 218 1.96 2.98 21.12
N CYS A 219 1.41 1.77 21.01
CA CYS A 219 0.25 1.38 21.80
C CYS A 219 0.68 0.96 23.20
N ASP A 220 0.04 1.51 24.24
CA ASP A 220 0.48 1.37 25.64
C ASP A 220 0.14 0.00 26.28
N ARG A 221 -0.67 -0.81 25.60
CA ARG A 221 -1.15 -2.14 26.04
C ARG A 221 -1.08 -3.15 24.89
N PRO A 222 -1.18 -4.46 25.20
CA PRO A 222 -1.23 -5.52 24.20
C PRO A 222 -2.17 -5.22 23.03
N PHE A 223 -1.66 -5.44 21.83
CA PHE A 223 -2.33 -5.13 20.58
C PHE A 223 -2.83 -6.41 19.87
N ASN A 224 -4.10 -6.43 19.46
CA ASN A 224 -4.74 -7.56 18.78
C ASN A 224 -5.84 -7.11 17.79
N LYS A 225 -5.63 -5.98 17.11
CA LYS A 225 -6.64 -5.30 16.29
C LYS A 225 -6.15 -5.07 14.87
N SER A 226 -6.95 -4.47 14.00
CA SER A 226 -6.45 -4.02 12.68
C SER A 226 -5.88 -2.61 12.79
N LEU A 227 -4.76 -2.35 12.11
CA LEU A 227 -4.27 -0.99 11.88
C LEU A 227 -4.69 -0.54 10.47
N ILE A 228 -5.24 0.65 10.38
CA ILE A 228 -5.78 1.20 9.14
C ILE A 228 -5.06 2.49 8.80
N MET A 229 -4.52 2.57 7.59
CA MET A 229 -4.00 3.76 6.96
C MET A 229 -5.00 4.24 5.90
N ASP A 230 -5.48 5.46 6.02
CA ASP A 230 -6.31 6.13 5.01
C ASP A 230 -5.45 7.19 4.30
N LEU A 231 -5.21 7.02 2.99
CA LEU A 231 -4.53 7.99 2.13
C LEU A 231 -5.53 9.01 1.56
N CYS A 232 -5.10 10.25 1.31
CA CYS A 232 -5.96 11.36 0.86
C CYS A 232 -7.21 11.56 1.72
N VAL A 233 -7.03 11.58 3.05
CA VAL A 233 -8.13 11.55 4.03
C VAL A 233 -9.11 12.73 3.91
N ASP A 234 -8.69 13.90 3.43
CA ASP A 234 -9.60 15.05 3.28
C ASP A 234 -10.77 14.71 2.34
N ARG A 235 -10.54 13.84 1.34
CA ARG A 235 -11.61 13.35 0.46
C ARG A 235 -12.61 12.46 1.19
N LEU A 236 -12.13 11.61 2.09
CA LEU A 236 -12.98 10.81 2.96
C LEU A 236 -13.83 11.73 3.85
N LEU A 237 -13.21 12.73 4.48
CA LEU A 237 -13.90 13.68 5.35
C LEU A 237 -14.94 14.50 4.58
N GLN A 238 -14.59 14.97 3.38
CA GLN A 238 -15.52 15.66 2.49
C GLN A 238 -16.70 14.76 2.11
N ALA A 239 -16.46 13.51 1.72
CA ALA A 239 -17.51 12.57 1.37
C ALA A 239 -18.44 12.30 2.58
N GLN A 240 -17.89 12.14 3.78
CA GLN A 240 -18.67 12.00 5.01
C GLN A 240 -19.52 13.23 5.30
N GLN A 241 -18.97 14.43 5.09
CA GLN A 241 -19.70 15.67 5.27
C GLN A 241 -20.87 15.80 4.27
N LEU A 242 -20.66 15.42 3.01
CA LEU A 242 -21.72 15.43 1.99
C LEU A 242 -22.86 14.46 2.33
N LEU A 243 -22.56 13.31 2.92
CA LEU A 243 -23.57 12.33 3.37
C LEU A 243 -24.36 12.80 4.60
N GLN A 244 -23.80 13.72 5.39
CA GLN A 244 -24.48 14.30 6.55
C GLN A 244 -25.32 15.54 6.20
N MET A 245 -25.13 16.13 5.01
CA MET A 245 -25.97 17.24 4.60
C MET A 245 -27.42 16.76 4.44
N PRO A 246 -28.41 17.47 5.00
CA PRO A 246 -29.80 17.12 4.82
C PRO A 246 -30.11 17.14 3.31
N SER A 247 -30.65 16.02 2.80
CA SER A 247 -31.11 15.94 1.42
C SER A 247 -31.99 17.16 1.15
N PRO A 248 -31.74 17.95 0.08
CA PRO A 248 -32.54 19.12 -0.22
C PRO A 248 -34.00 18.67 -0.23
N SER A 249 -34.81 19.26 0.67
CA SER A 249 -36.23 18.94 0.74
C SER A 249 -36.78 19.06 -0.68
N PRO A 250 -37.50 18.06 -1.20
CA PRO A 250 -38.00 18.09 -2.57
C PRO A 250 -38.73 19.41 -2.76
N GLN A 251 -38.11 20.29 -3.55
CA GLN A 251 -38.67 21.60 -3.82
C GLN A 251 -39.97 21.28 -4.55
N LEU A 252 -41.09 21.53 -3.88
CA LEU A 252 -42.41 21.24 -4.43
C LEU A 252 -42.42 21.86 -5.82
N THR A 253 -42.45 21.00 -6.84
CA THR A 253 -42.52 21.45 -8.23
C THR A 253 -43.76 22.34 -8.25
N PRO A 254 -43.63 23.64 -8.59
CA PRO A 254 -44.78 24.54 -8.57
C PRO A 254 -45.87 23.87 -9.37
N THR A 255 -47.00 23.59 -8.72
CA THR A 255 -48.16 22.99 -9.38
C THR A 255 -48.39 23.81 -10.64
N PRO A 256 -48.40 23.19 -11.84
CA PRO A 256 -48.54 23.94 -13.07
C PRO A 256 -49.79 24.81 -12.93
N THR A 257 -49.60 26.14 -13.00
CA THR A 257 -50.70 27.09 -13.02
C THR A 257 -51.67 26.62 -14.09
N PRO A 258 -52.98 26.46 -13.79
CA PRO A 258 -53.94 26.00 -14.77
C PRO A 258 -53.83 26.88 -16.02
N THR A 259 -53.43 26.26 -17.12
CA THR A 259 -53.42 26.94 -18.41
C THR A 259 -54.86 27.33 -18.70
N PRO A 260 -55.15 28.61 -19.01
CA PRO A 260 -56.50 29.03 -19.35
C PRO A 260 -57.02 28.15 -20.49
N THR A 261 -58.18 27.54 -20.27
CA THR A 261 -58.87 26.69 -21.25
C THR A 261 -58.99 27.46 -22.58
N PRO A 262 -58.39 26.96 -23.67
CA PRO A 262 -58.58 27.59 -24.97
C PRO A 262 -60.04 27.50 -25.40
N THR A 263 -60.62 28.64 -25.74
CA THR A 263 -61.92 28.75 -26.41
C THR A 263 -61.92 27.87 -27.68
N PRO A 264 -63.00 27.14 -27.99
CA PRO A 264 -63.02 26.20 -29.12
C PRO A 264 -62.75 26.92 -30.45
N GLU A 265 -61.59 26.68 -31.04
CA GLU A 265 -61.28 27.11 -32.39
C GLU A 265 -61.74 26.05 -33.40
N LYS A 266 -62.35 26.55 -34.47
CA LYS A 266 -63.06 25.82 -35.52
C LYS A 266 -62.15 24.77 -36.21
N PRO A 267 -62.68 23.59 -36.61
CA PRO A 267 -61.88 22.54 -37.23
C PRO A 267 -61.24 23.04 -38.53
N LYS A 268 -59.91 22.97 -38.61
CA LYS A 268 -59.15 23.17 -39.85
C LYS A 268 -58.64 21.82 -40.33
N GLU A 269 -58.96 21.53 -41.58
CA GLU A 269 -58.76 20.25 -42.25
C GLU A 269 -57.29 19.82 -42.32
N THR A 270 -57.13 18.51 -42.22
CA THR A 270 -55.90 17.71 -42.31
C THR A 270 -55.34 17.66 -43.74
N PRO A 271 -54.00 17.78 -43.89
CA PRO A 271 -53.27 16.98 -44.87
C PRO A 271 -52.23 16.12 -44.13
N SER A 272 -52.42 14.80 -44.12
CA SER A 272 -51.86 13.84 -45.08
C SER A 272 -50.33 13.68 -44.96
N SER A 273 -49.98 12.70 -44.11
CA SER A 273 -48.82 11.81 -44.07
C SER A 273 -47.64 12.07 -45.04
N LYS A 274 -46.43 12.14 -44.47
CA LYS A 274 -45.21 11.75 -45.18
C LYS A 274 -44.35 10.89 -44.25
N GLU A 275 -44.20 9.62 -44.65
CA GLU A 275 -43.36 8.61 -44.01
C GLU A 275 -41.88 9.05 -43.98
N THR A 276 -41.26 8.88 -42.82
CA THR A 276 -39.81 8.95 -42.64
C THR A 276 -39.23 7.53 -42.72
N PRO A 277 -38.25 7.25 -43.58
CA PRO A 277 -37.63 5.93 -43.68
C PRO A 277 -36.77 5.58 -42.46
N LEU A 278 -36.81 4.30 -42.06
CA LEU A 278 -35.89 3.70 -41.08
C LEU A 278 -34.43 3.77 -41.58
N PRO A 279 -33.45 4.05 -40.69
CA PRO A 279 -32.04 3.88 -41.02
C PRO A 279 -31.65 2.39 -41.07
N GLN A 280 -30.97 2.00 -42.15
CA GLN A 280 -30.35 0.69 -42.31
C GLN A 280 -29.18 0.49 -41.32
N PRO A 281 -28.97 -0.74 -40.80
CA PRO A 281 -27.80 -1.07 -40.01
C PRO A 281 -26.55 -1.18 -40.89
N SER A 282 -25.54 -0.38 -40.56
CA SER A 282 -24.19 -0.44 -41.14
C SER A 282 -23.44 -1.67 -40.63
N SER A 283 -22.94 -2.50 -41.55
CA SER A 283 -22.05 -3.62 -41.29
C SER A 283 -20.72 -3.13 -40.70
N ALA A 284 -20.52 -3.40 -39.41
CA ALA A 284 -19.20 -3.28 -38.79
C ALA A 284 -18.34 -4.49 -39.17
N LYS A 285 -17.19 -4.16 -39.75
CA LYS A 285 -16.15 -5.04 -40.27
C LYS A 285 -15.40 -5.72 -39.11
N GLU A 286 -15.28 -7.04 -39.20
CA GLU A 286 -14.52 -7.89 -38.29
C GLU A 286 -13.02 -7.52 -38.29
N PRO A 287 -12.39 -7.29 -37.13
CA PRO A 287 -10.95 -6.99 -37.07
C PRO A 287 -10.12 -8.27 -37.19
N GLU A 288 -9.18 -8.25 -38.15
CA GLU A 288 -8.14 -9.27 -38.31
C GLU A 288 -7.26 -9.41 -37.05
N PRO A 289 -6.80 -10.63 -36.73
CA PRO A 289 -5.90 -10.86 -35.61
C PRO A 289 -4.47 -10.38 -35.93
N PRO A 290 -3.77 -9.73 -34.98
CA PRO A 290 -2.37 -9.40 -35.18
C PRO A 290 -1.50 -10.66 -35.07
N ALA A 291 -0.80 -10.97 -36.17
CA ALA A 291 0.35 -11.85 -36.17
C ALA A 291 1.59 -11.08 -35.66
N SER A 292 2.34 -11.67 -34.72
CA SER A 292 3.81 -11.79 -34.79
C SER A 292 4.39 -12.11 -33.40
N SER A 293 4.76 -13.37 -33.20
CA SER A 293 5.59 -13.84 -32.10
C SER A 293 7.07 -13.54 -32.39
N ASN A 294 7.65 -12.59 -31.66
CA ASN A 294 9.11 -12.47 -31.62
C ASN A 294 9.70 -13.61 -30.78
N PRO A 295 10.76 -14.29 -31.24
CA PRO A 295 11.44 -15.30 -30.44
C PRO A 295 12.16 -14.66 -29.24
N PRO A 296 12.29 -15.40 -28.11
CA PRO A 296 12.97 -14.91 -26.93
C PRO A 296 14.46 -14.67 -27.20
N PRO A 297 15.08 -13.68 -26.52
CA PRO A 297 16.51 -13.42 -26.65
C PRO A 297 17.33 -14.62 -26.14
N PRO A 298 18.54 -14.83 -26.69
CA PRO A 298 19.43 -15.90 -26.25
C PRO A 298 19.88 -15.70 -24.79
N PRO A 299 20.16 -16.79 -24.07
CA PRO A 299 20.65 -16.72 -22.70
C PRO A 299 22.03 -16.03 -22.63
N PRO A 300 22.35 -15.33 -21.52
CA PRO A 300 23.65 -14.73 -21.32
C PRO A 300 24.77 -15.79 -21.21
N PRO A 301 26.01 -15.44 -21.59
CA PRO A 301 27.13 -16.36 -21.49
C PRO A 301 27.46 -16.69 -20.02
N PRO A 302 27.96 -17.91 -19.74
CA PRO A 302 28.33 -18.31 -18.39
C PRO A 302 29.52 -17.48 -17.87
N CYS A 303 29.46 -17.11 -16.60
CA CYS A 303 30.55 -16.43 -15.91
C CYS A 303 31.80 -17.33 -15.84
N PRO A 304 33.01 -16.76 -15.95
CA PRO A 304 34.24 -17.52 -15.77
C PRO A 304 34.34 -18.05 -14.34
N PRO A 305 34.98 -19.23 -14.14
CA PRO A 305 35.21 -19.77 -12.81
C PRO A 305 36.13 -18.84 -12.01
N ASN A 306 35.71 -18.50 -10.78
CA ASN A 306 36.55 -17.78 -9.84
C ASN A 306 37.73 -18.66 -9.42
N GLY A 307 38.94 -18.13 -9.57
CA GLY A 307 40.16 -18.65 -8.95
C GLY A 307 40.29 -18.22 -7.49
#